data_AF-A0A6J4LLL0-F1
#
_entry.id   AF-A0A6J4LLL0-F1
#
_cell.length_a   1.000
_cell.length_b   1.000
_cell.length_c   1.000
_cell.angle_alpha   90.00
_cell.angle_beta   90.00
_cell.angle_gamma   90.00
#
_symmetry.space_group_name_H-M   'P 1'
#
loop_
_entity.id
_entity.type
_entity.pdbx_description
1 polymer ?
#
loop_
_entity_poly.entity_id
_entity_poly.type
_entity_poly.pdbx_seq_one_letter_code
_entity_poly.pdbx_strand_id
1 'polypeptide(L)'
;MRSRPLVLLASTALLAAPVAVLASPAQAAECTSPQVLLTETHPNPVVIGTTATKNLDVFADIQTNGCTVKGVDAKVVSPTGGSGTFSLEQYDSDATTSYYGNRLLIDPQQDLYNADAGTWKATVTTTWDGPAITTSTPVKVLRASRLSTNAAPEPVRKGATITITGALTRANWETGKYTGYTSRTVQLQFRTPGGSYAGVKTVTSGSGGALKTTVTAAKDGCFRYVFPGSSTTAKVTSVGDCVDVT
;
A
#
# COMPACT_ATOMS: atom_id res chain seq x y z
N MET A 1 -14.76 -49.31 -105.48
CA MET A 1 -15.52 -50.45 -104.91
C MET A 1 -14.89 -50.85 -103.58
N ARG A 2 -15.73 -51.30 -102.63
CA ARG A 2 -15.47 -51.73 -101.23
C ARG A 2 -15.46 -50.58 -100.20
N SER A 3 -16.58 -50.22 -99.56
CA SER A 3 -17.41 -50.88 -98.52
C SER A 3 -16.97 -50.55 -97.07
N ARG A 4 -17.88 -49.91 -96.31
CA ARG A 4 -17.77 -49.45 -94.90
C ARG A 4 -17.58 -50.65 -93.93
N PRO A 5 -17.18 -50.44 -92.65
CA PRO A 5 -18.19 -50.08 -91.65
C PRO A 5 -17.76 -49.03 -90.61
N LEU A 6 -18.83 -48.56 -89.95
CA LEU A 6 -18.98 -47.57 -88.91
C LEU A 6 -18.50 -48.10 -87.54
N VAL A 7 -17.87 -47.27 -86.71
CA VAL A 7 -17.81 -47.46 -85.25
C VAL A 7 -18.16 -46.13 -84.59
N LEU A 8 -19.26 -46.13 -83.84
CA LEU A 8 -19.69 -45.09 -82.92
C LEU A 8 -18.76 -45.08 -81.70
N LEU A 9 -18.25 -43.92 -81.32
CA LEU A 9 -17.68 -43.67 -80.00
C LEU A 9 -18.40 -42.47 -79.39
N ALA A 10 -19.12 -42.73 -78.31
CA ALA A 10 -19.89 -41.76 -77.56
C ALA A 10 -18.96 -40.79 -76.80
N SER A 11 -19.13 -39.50 -77.03
CA SER A 11 -18.43 -38.44 -76.32
C SER A 11 -19.05 -38.24 -74.93
N THR A 12 -18.36 -38.68 -73.87
CA THR A 12 -18.67 -38.29 -72.50
C THR A 12 -18.13 -36.88 -72.22
N ALA A 13 -19.04 -35.92 -72.06
CA ALA A 13 -18.70 -34.58 -71.60
C ALA A 13 -18.37 -34.60 -70.09
N LEU A 14 -17.11 -34.33 -69.76
CA LEU A 14 -16.68 -34.07 -68.37
C LEU A 14 -17.16 -32.66 -67.97
N LEU A 15 -18.19 -32.59 -67.13
CA LEU A 15 -18.58 -31.37 -66.43
C LEU A 15 -17.61 -31.15 -65.27
N ALA A 16 -16.70 -30.18 -65.39
CA ALA A 16 -15.90 -29.69 -64.28
C ALA A 16 -16.79 -28.87 -63.35
N ALA A 17 -17.08 -29.40 -62.16
CA ALA A 17 -17.79 -28.65 -61.12
C ALA A 17 -16.83 -27.62 -60.48
N PRO A 18 -17.27 -26.37 -60.24
CA PRO A 18 -16.46 -25.40 -59.53
C PRO A 18 -16.31 -25.82 -58.07
N VAL A 19 -15.07 -26.02 -57.60
CA VAL A 19 -14.76 -26.20 -56.19
C VAL A 19 -14.93 -24.84 -55.51
N ALA A 20 -16.06 -24.65 -54.82
CA ALA A 20 -16.23 -23.52 -53.93
C ALA A 20 -15.27 -23.69 -52.74
N VAL A 21 -14.22 -22.87 -52.68
CA VAL A 21 -13.41 -22.72 -51.47
C VAL A 21 -14.29 -21.98 -50.46
N LEU A 22 -14.97 -22.74 -49.60
CA LEU A 22 -15.60 -22.18 -48.42
C LEU A 22 -14.46 -21.65 -47.54
N ALA A 23 -14.32 -20.33 -47.44
CA ALA A 23 -13.53 -19.73 -46.39
C ALA A 23 -14.11 -20.26 -45.07
N SER A 24 -13.29 -20.95 -44.27
CA SER A 24 -13.67 -21.33 -42.92
C SER A 24 -14.22 -20.10 -42.21
N PRO A 25 -15.30 -20.22 -41.42
CA PRO A 25 -15.71 -19.09 -40.58
C PRO A 25 -14.48 -18.70 -39.77
N ALA A 26 -14.07 -17.43 -39.87
CA ALA A 26 -13.03 -16.89 -39.00
C ALA A 26 -13.44 -17.29 -37.58
N GLN A 27 -12.63 -18.12 -36.91
CA GLN A 27 -12.85 -18.39 -35.50
C GLN A 27 -12.96 -17.02 -34.83
N ALA A 28 -14.13 -16.72 -34.24
CA ALA A 28 -14.22 -15.61 -33.32
C ALA A 28 -13.05 -15.79 -32.36
N ALA A 29 -12.21 -14.75 -32.21
CA ALA A 29 -11.06 -14.84 -31.31
C ALA A 29 -11.57 -15.36 -29.97
N GLU A 30 -11.27 -16.63 -29.66
CA GLU A 30 -11.73 -17.26 -28.44
C GLU A 30 -10.96 -16.57 -27.32
N CYS A 31 -11.62 -15.61 -26.70
CA CYS A 31 -11.01 -14.89 -25.61
C CYS A 31 -10.95 -15.82 -24.41
N THR A 32 -9.80 -15.83 -23.71
CA THR A 32 -9.63 -16.63 -22.50
C THR A 32 -9.76 -15.72 -21.28
N SER A 33 -10.12 -16.30 -20.13
CA SER A 33 -10.35 -15.51 -18.91
C SER A 33 -9.22 -14.50 -18.68
N PRO A 34 -9.55 -13.22 -18.43
CA PRO A 34 -8.55 -12.25 -18.01
C PRO A 34 -7.78 -12.75 -16.78
N GLN A 35 -6.56 -12.25 -16.60
CA GLN A 35 -5.73 -12.54 -15.44
C GLN A 35 -5.36 -11.24 -14.75
N VAL A 36 -5.58 -11.16 -13.44
CA VAL A 36 -5.05 -10.07 -12.61
C VAL A 36 -3.61 -10.42 -12.25
N LEU A 37 -2.67 -9.67 -12.81
CA LEU A 37 -1.23 -9.87 -12.60
C LEU A 37 -0.76 -9.24 -11.29
N LEU A 38 -1.33 -8.09 -10.94
CA LEU A 38 -0.97 -7.32 -9.76
C LEU A 38 -2.21 -6.72 -9.09
N THR A 39 -2.19 -6.67 -7.77
CA THR A 39 -3.09 -5.84 -6.99
C THR A 39 -2.31 -5.26 -5.82
N GLU A 40 -2.11 -3.96 -5.85
CA GLU A 40 -1.27 -3.28 -4.86
C GLU A 40 -1.87 -1.98 -4.37
N THR A 41 -1.28 -1.47 -3.29
CA THR A 41 -1.72 -0.23 -2.65
C THR A 41 -0.53 0.63 -2.28
N HIS A 42 -0.68 1.94 -2.48
CA HIS A 42 0.34 2.92 -2.11
C HIS A 42 -0.30 4.14 -1.44
N PRO A 43 0.32 4.71 -0.39
CA PRO A 43 1.45 4.15 0.35
C PRO A 43 1.04 2.96 1.24
N ASN A 44 1.97 2.05 1.52
CA ASN A 44 1.77 0.97 2.52
C ASN A 44 2.96 0.94 3.49
N PRO A 45 2.85 1.48 4.73
CA PRO A 45 1.62 1.92 5.39
C PRO A 45 1.15 3.33 5.00
N VAL A 46 -0.16 3.58 5.14
CA VAL A 46 -0.75 4.92 5.21
C VAL A 46 -0.68 5.43 6.65
N VAL A 47 0.01 6.55 6.88
CA VAL A 47 0.13 7.17 8.20
C VAL A 47 -0.73 8.42 8.28
N ILE A 48 -1.75 8.40 9.15
CA ILE A 48 -2.78 9.44 9.20
C ILE A 48 -2.72 10.23 10.51
N GLY A 49 -2.67 11.55 10.37
CA GLY A 49 -2.73 12.52 11.47
C GLY A 49 -4.17 12.78 11.92
N THR A 50 -4.46 13.97 12.41
CA THR A 50 -5.79 14.31 12.96
C THR A 50 -6.64 15.22 12.09
N THR A 51 -6.09 15.76 11.00
CA THR A 51 -6.76 16.80 10.19
C THR A 51 -6.57 16.63 8.69
N ALA A 52 -5.36 16.31 8.23
CA ALA A 52 -5.08 16.22 6.81
C ALA A 52 -5.64 14.93 6.21
N THR A 53 -6.50 15.07 5.20
CA THR A 53 -6.95 13.98 4.33
C THR A 53 -5.75 13.26 3.71
N LYS A 54 -5.81 11.93 3.63
CA LYS A 54 -4.77 11.09 3.06
C LYS A 54 -5.29 10.27 1.90
N ASN A 55 -4.42 10.04 0.93
CA ASN A 55 -4.71 9.20 -0.22
C ASN A 55 -4.25 7.77 0.09
N LEU A 56 -5.06 6.82 -0.34
CA LEU A 56 -4.72 5.42 -0.50
C LEU A 56 -5.00 5.06 -1.95
N ASP A 57 -3.94 4.99 -2.75
CA ASP A 57 -4.00 4.59 -4.15
C ASP A 57 -4.11 3.06 -4.23
N VAL A 58 -4.99 2.57 -5.11
CA VAL A 58 -5.19 1.15 -5.39
C VAL A 58 -4.94 0.94 -6.88
N PHE A 59 -4.09 -0.03 -7.19
CA PHE A 59 -3.70 -0.37 -8.56
C PHE A 59 -4.01 -1.82 -8.89
N ALA A 60 -4.31 -2.07 -10.17
CA ALA A 60 -4.48 -3.40 -10.71
C ALA A 60 -3.95 -3.49 -12.14
N ASP A 61 -3.19 -4.56 -12.40
CA ASP A 61 -2.65 -4.86 -13.73
C ASP A 61 -3.40 -6.06 -14.26
N ILE A 62 -4.04 -5.93 -15.41
CA ILE A 62 -4.95 -6.94 -15.95
C ILE A 62 -4.52 -7.33 -17.35
N GLN A 63 -4.17 -8.60 -17.52
CA GLN A 63 -3.99 -9.20 -18.83
C GLN A 63 -5.36 -9.59 -19.37
N THR A 64 -5.79 -8.96 -20.47
CA THR A 64 -7.16 -9.12 -20.99
C THR A 64 -7.36 -10.42 -21.75
N ASN A 65 -6.28 -11.04 -22.24
CA ASN A 65 -6.29 -12.30 -22.99
C ASN A 65 -7.28 -12.30 -24.18
N GLY A 66 -7.42 -11.14 -24.83
CA GLY A 66 -8.34 -10.91 -25.94
C GLY A 66 -9.79 -10.67 -25.55
N CYS A 67 -10.14 -10.72 -24.26
CA CYS A 67 -11.49 -10.42 -23.78
C CYS A 67 -11.66 -8.92 -23.53
N THR A 68 -12.91 -8.46 -23.52
CA THR A 68 -13.24 -7.08 -23.14
C THR A 68 -13.48 -6.99 -21.63
N VAL A 69 -12.69 -6.18 -20.94
CA VAL A 69 -12.94 -5.81 -19.54
C VAL A 69 -14.02 -4.73 -19.51
N LYS A 70 -15.09 -4.97 -18.76
CA LYS A 70 -16.25 -4.07 -18.65
C LYS A 70 -16.15 -3.09 -17.47
N GLY A 71 -15.41 -3.48 -16.44
CA GLY A 71 -15.26 -2.67 -15.23
C GLY A 71 -14.22 -3.26 -14.29
N VAL A 72 -13.58 -2.38 -13.54
CA VAL A 72 -12.62 -2.72 -12.49
C VAL A 72 -12.97 -1.87 -11.28
N ASP A 73 -13.41 -2.51 -10.20
CA ASP A 73 -13.84 -1.82 -8.99
C ASP A 73 -12.99 -2.24 -7.79
N ALA A 74 -12.64 -1.27 -6.97
CA ALA A 74 -11.97 -1.47 -5.70
C ALA A 74 -12.93 -1.29 -4.52
N LYS A 75 -12.81 -2.18 -3.53
CA LYS A 75 -13.44 -2.04 -2.22
C LYS A 75 -12.37 -2.12 -1.14
N VAL A 76 -12.27 -1.09 -0.31
CA VAL A 76 -11.34 -1.06 0.84
C VAL A 76 -12.16 -1.16 2.11
N VAL A 77 -11.75 -2.04 3.04
CA VAL A 77 -12.48 -2.32 4.29
C VAL A 77 -11.56 -2.21 5.50
N SER A 78 -11.97 -1.47 6.51
CA SER A 78 -11.30 -1.31 7.81
C SER A 78 -11.57 -2.49 8.76
N PRO A 79 -10.79 -2.64 9.85
CA PRO A 79 -11.01 -3.68 10.86
C PRO A 79 -12.39 -3.65 11.51
N THR A 80 -13.04 -2.47 11.56
CA THR A 80 -14.37 -2.31 12.17
C THR A 80 -15.51 -2.48 11.17
N GLY A 81 -15.20 -2.67 9.88
CA GLY A 81 -16.18 -2.86 8.82
C GLY A 81 -16.53 -1.60 8.03
N GLY A 82 -15.97 -0.44 8.38
CA GLY A 82 -16.04 0.76 7.53
C GLY A 82 -15.47 0.46 6.15
N SER A 83 -16.12 0.94 5.09
CA SER A 83 -15.66 0.62 3.73
C SER A 83 -15.90 1.74 2.72
N GLY A 84 -14.99 1.85 1.75
CA GLY A 84 -15.16 2.67 0.55
C GLY A 84 -15.10 1.80 -0.70
N THR A 85 -15.99 2.06 -1.66
CA THR A 85 -15.99 1.42 -2.98
C THR A 85 -15.86 2.49 -4.06
N PHE A 86 -15.01 2.24 -5.06
CA PHE A 86 -14.75 3.16 -6.16
C PHE A 86 -14.22 2.40 -7.39
N SER A 87 -14.47 2.94 -8.58
CA SER A 87 -13.98 2.35 -9.81
C SER A 87 -12.52 2.73 -10.06
N LEU A 88 -11.73 1.78 -10.57
CA LEU A 88 -10.39 2.03 -11.05
C LEU A 88 -10.45 2.42 -12.53
N GLU A 89 -9.74 3.49 -12.89
CA GLU A 89 -9.70 3.97 -14.26
C GLU A 89 -8.46 3.41 -14.95
N GLN A 90 -8.60 2.99 -16.21
CA GLN A 90 -7.44 2.61 -17.01
C GLN A 90 -6.62 3.87 -17.29
N TYR A 91 -5.37 3.88 -16.85
CA TYR A 91 -4.46 5.02 -17.05
C TYR A 91 -3.35 4.73 -18.05
N ASP A 92 -3.08 3.45 -18.33
CA ASP A 92 -2.07 3.04 -19.30
C ASP A 92 -2.37 1.62 -19.86
N SER A 93 -1.64 1.21 -20.89
CA SER A 93 -1.64 -0.18 -21.40
C SER A 93 -0.41 -0.49 -22.24
N ASP A 94 0.00 -1.75 -22.21
CA ASP A 94 0.93 -2.34 -23.18
C ASP A 94 0.22 -3.31 -24.15
N ALA A 95 0.99 -4.10 -24.91
CA ALA A 95 0.46 -5.05 -25.89
C ALA A 95 -0.43 -6.15 -25.30
N THR A 96 -0.31 -6.42 -24.00
CA THR A 96 -0.95 -7.55 -23.31
C THR A 96 -1.69 -7.16 -22.03
N THR A 97 -1.32 -6.04 -21.41
CA THR A 97 -1.73 -5.64 -20.07
C THR A 97 -2.35 -4.26 -20.10
N SER A 98 -3.49 -4.11 -19.42
CA SER A 98 -4.10 -2.83 -19.11
C SER A 98 -3.85 -2.48 -17.65
N TYR A 99 -3.46 -1.23 -17.39
CA TYR A 99 -3.11 -0.74 -16.07
C TYR A 99 -4.22 0.16 -15.52
N TYR A 100 -4.73 -0.19 -14.34
CA TYR A 100 -5.84 0.49 -13.69
C TYR A 100 -5.40 1.09 -12.37
N GLY A 101 -5.92 2.28 -12.06
CA GLY A 101 -5.56 2.99 -10.84
C GLY A 101 -6.60 4.02 -10.45
N ASN A 102 -6.85 4.16 -9.16
CA ASN A 102 -7.57 5.27 -8.57
C ASN A 102 -7.24 5.34 -7.07
N ARG A 103 -7.81 6.32 -6.36
CA ARG A 103 -7.51 6.56 -4.95
C ARG A 103 -8.74 6.68 -4.08
N LEU A 104 -8.62 6.15 -2.86
CA LEU A 104 -9.51 6.47 -1.76
C LEU A 104 -8.96 7.68 -1.00
N LEU A 105 -9.79 8.70 -0.84
CA LEU A 105 -9.51 9.82 0.07
C LEU A 105 -10.02 9.43 1.46
N ILE A 106 -9.17 9.62 2.48
CA ILE A 106 -9.46 9.27 3.87
C ILE A 106 -9.33 10.55 4.71
N ASP A 107 -10.45 11.11 5.14
CA ASP A 107 -10.51 12.23 6.06
C ASP A 107 -10.54 11.71 7.51
N PRO A 108 -9.48 11.97 8.33
CA PRO A 108 -9.45 11.49 9.70
C PRO A 108 -10.53 12.06 10.61
N GLN A 109 -11.20 13.15 10.23
CA GLN A 109 -12.26 13.77 11.04
C GLN A 109 -13.65 13.21 10.73
N GLN A 110 -13.83 12.62 9.54
CA GLN A 110 -15.13 12.12 9.09
C GLN A 110 -15.16 10.60 8.97
N ASP A 111 -14.05 9.98 8.55
CA ASP A 111 -14.05 8.59 8.10
C ASP A 111 -13.49 7.61 9.13
N LEU A 112 -12.85 8.09 10.21
CA LEU A 112 -12.02 7.25 11.07
C LEU A 112 -12.37 7.33 12.57
N TYR A 113 -12.50 6.16 13.18
CA TYR A 113 -12.39 5.94 14.62
C TYR A 113 -11.04 5.34 14.98
N ASN A 114 -10.58 5.50 16.22
CA ASN A 114 -9.28 4.97 16.65
C ASN A 114 -9.17 3.45 16.48
N ALA A 115 -10.30 2.74 16.51
CA ALA A 115 -10.40 1.30 16.29
C ALA A 115 -10.16 0.88 14.83
N ASP A 116 -10.25 1.81 13.87
CA ASP A 116 -9.96 1.54 12.46
C ASP A 116 -8.46 1.41 12.19
N ALA A 117 -7.59 1.87 13.08
CA ALA A 117 -6.16 1.74 12.89
C ALA A 117 -5.75 0.25 12.89
N GLY A 118 -5.05 -0.20 11.86
CA GLY A 118 -4.64 -1.59 11.72
C GLY A 118 -4.47 -2.03 10.26
N THR A 119 -4.66 -3.32 10.02
CA THR A 119 -4.61 -3.91 8.68
C THR A 119 -5.98 -3.84 8.03
N TRP A 120 -6.08 -3.07 6.96
CA TRP A 120 -7.25 -2.97 6.08
C TRP A 120 -7.11 -3.97 4.94
N LYS A 121 -8.22 -4.29 4.29
CA LYS A 121 -8.25 -5.16 3.10
C LYS A 121 -8.72 -4.36 1.90
N ALA A 122 -7.86 -4.25 0.88
CA ALA A 122 -8.24 -3.73 -0.43
C ALA A 122 -8.54 -4.90 -1.36
N THR A 123 -9.73 -4.92 -1.95
CA THR A 123 -10.22 -5.96 -2.84
C THR A 123 -10.50 -5.34 -4.20
N VAL A 124 -9.96 -5.93 -5.28
CA VAL A 124 -10.26 -5.50 -6.65
C VAL A 124 -11.13 -6.57 -7.31
N THR A 125 -12.21 -6.14 -7.96
CA THR A 125 -13.12 -6.99 -8.74
C THR A 125 -13.05 -6.57 -10.20
N THR A 126 -12.70 -7.51 -11.08
CA THR A 126 -12.69 -7.32 -12.53
C THR A 126 -13.92 -7.97 -13.14
N THR A 127 -14.73 -7.18 -13.83
CA THR A 127 -15.95 -7.62 -14.52
C THR A 127 -15.70 -7.74 -16.02
N TRP A 128 -16.13 -8.86 -16.60
CA TRP A 128 -16.04 -9.18 -18.03
C TRP A 128 -17.24 -10.07 -18.42
N ASP A 129 -17.22 -10.76 -19.56
CA ASP A 129 -18.33 -11.63 -20.00
C ASP A 129 -18.47 -12.95 -19.21
N GLY A 130 -17.42 -13.36 -18.48
CA GLY A 130 -17.44 -14.53 -17.61
C GLY A 130 -17.56 -14.20 -16.12
N PRO A 131 -17.30 -15.19 -15.24
CA PRO A 131 -17.30 -14.98 -13.79
C PRO A 131 -16.31 -13.89 -13.38
N ALA A 132 -16.74 -13.00 -12.48
CA ALA A 132 -15.89 -11.92 -11.98
C ALA A 132 -14.63 -12.47 -11.30
N ILE A 133 -13.51 -11.80 -11.50
CA ILE A 133 -12.22 -12.16 -10.90
C ILE A 133 -11.97 -11.21 -9.74
N THR A 134 -11.70 -11.77 -8.57
CA THR A 134 -11.49 -11.00 -7.34
C THR A 134 -10.13 -11.29 -6.73
N THR A 135 -9.36 -10.24 -6.47
CA THR A 135 -8.07 -10.29 -5.76
C THR A 135 -8.14 -9.45 -4.50
N SER A 136 -7.26 -9.68 -3.53
CA SER A 136 -7.19 -8.87 -2.31
C SER A 136 -5.78 -8.74 -1.79
N THR A 137 -5.46 -7.56 -1.26
CA THR A 137 -4.16 -7.25 -0.69
C THR A 137 -4.33 -6.49 0.64
N PRO A 138 -3.50 -6.76 1.66
CA PRO A 138 -3.55 -6.03 2.92
C PRO A 138 -2.84 -4.68 2.82
N VAL A 139 -3.41 -3.65 3.45
CA VAL A 139 -2.76 -2.34 3.61
C VAL A 139 -2.80 -1.91 5.07
N LYS A 140 -1.68 -1.39 5.59
CA LYS A 140 -1.64 -0.88 6.96
C LYS A 140 -2.06 0.58 7.01
N VAL A 141 -3.08 0.90 7.80
CA VAL A 141 -3.48 2.26 8.13
C VAL A 141 -3.14 2.53 9.59
N LEU A 142 -2.18 3.42 9.82
CA LEU A 142 -1.59 3.65 11.13
C LEU A 142 -1.85 5.07 11.61
N ARG A 143 -2.08 5.21 12.92
CA ARG A 143 -2.13 6.52 13.58
C ARG A 143 -0.74 7.15 13.60
N ALA A 144 -0.65 8.40 13.18
CA ALA A 144 0.59 9.16 13.30
C ALA A 144 0.99 9.32 14.77
N SER A 145 2.27 9.21 15.07
CA SER A 145 2.84 9.46 16.40
C SER A 145 3.75 10.68 16.38
N ARG A 146 3.93 11.31 17.54
CA ARG A 146 4.87 12.41 17.77
C ARG A 146 5.71 12.11 19.01
N LEU A 147 6.96 12.53 18.97
CA LEU A 147 7.93 12.24 20.02
C LEU A 147 8.87 13.42 20.20
N SER A 148 9.07 13.83 21.46
CA SER A 148 10.02 14.88 21.84
C SER A 148 11.12 14.32 22.73
N THR A 149 12.25 15.02 22.76
CA THR A 149 13.36 14.80 23.70
C THR A 149 13.80 16.15 24.24
N ASN A 150 14.17 16.18 25.52
CA ASN A 150 14.80 17.30 26.20
C ASN A 150 15.78 16.76 27.24
N ALA A 151 17.06 17.09 27.15
CA ALA A 151 18.14 16.68 28.04
C ALA A 151 18.61 17.88 28.88
N ALA A 152 18.73 17.70 30.20
CA ALA A 152 19.09 18.79 31.10
C ALA A 152 19.78 18.26 32.37
N PRO A 153 20.61 19.05 33.08
CA PRO A 153 20.98 20.44 32.79
C PRO A 153 22.02 20.56 31.66
N GLU A 154 22.14 21.76 31.11
CA GLU A 154 23.16 22.15 30.14
C GLU A 154 23.74 23.51 30.52
N PRO A 155 25.07 23.67 30.63
CA PRO A 155 26.09 22.61 30.62
C PRO A 155 26.01 21.71 31.87
N VAL A 156 26.63 20.53 31.81
CA VAL A 156 26.66 19.55 32.90
C VAL A 156 28.07 19.10 33.21
N ARG A 157 28.42 18.97 34.50
CA ARG A 157 29.73 18.45 34.88
C ARG A 157 29.88 16.97 34.52
N LYS A 158 31.05 16.57 34.07
CA LYS A 158 31.38 15.15 33.87
C LYS A 158 31.13 14.36 35.16
N GLY A 159 30.47 13.21 35.03
CA GLY A 159 30.05 12.35 36.13
C GLY A 159 28.71 12.75 36.78
N ALA A 160 28.17 13.93 36.48
CA ALA A 160 26.87 14.35 37.01
C ALA A 160 25.71 13.70 36.24
N THR A 161 24.51 13.82 36.81
CA THR A 161 23.28 13.26 36.24
C THR A 161 22.66 14.21 35.22
N ILE A 162 22.39 13.69 34.03
CA ILE A 162 21.49 14.31 33.04
C ILE A 162 20.13 13.65 33.18
N THR A 163 19.09 14.46 33.27
CA THR A 163 17.70 14.03 33.16
C THR A 163 17.24 14.22 31.72
N ILE A 164 16.79 13.14 31.08
CA ILE A 164 16.17 13.19 29.77
C ILE A 164 14.67 13.02 29.93
N THR A 165 13.93 13.95 29.33
CA THR A 165 12.47 14.02 29.34
C THR A 165 11.93 14.03 27.92
N GLY A 166 10.66 13.69 27.75
CA GLY A 166 9.99 13.73 26.46
C GLY A 166 8.52 13.36 26.59
N ALA A 167 7.81 13.32 25.47
CA ALA A 167 6.44 12.85 25.39
C ALA A 167 6.21 12.05 24.11
N LEU A 168 5.66 10.83 24.25
CA LEU A 168 5.13 10.06 23.14
C LEU A 168 3.61 10.30 23.06
N THR A 169 3.17 10.88 21.95
CA THR A 169 1.74 11.08 21.67
C THR A 169 1.37 10.45 20.34
N ARG A 170 0.09 10.18 20.13
CA ARG A 170 -0.43 9.71 18.84
C ARG A 170 -1.74 10.40 18.48
N ALA A 171 -2.01 10.49 17.19
CA ALA A 171 -3.26 11.01 16.66
C ALA A 171 -4.45 10.28 17.29
N ASN A 172 -5.44 11.01 17.77
CA ASN A 172 -6.71 10.49 18.23
C ASN A 172 -7.80 11.07 17.31
N TRP A 173 -8.30 10.23 16.41
CA TRP A 173 -9.22 10.66 15.35
C TRP A 173 -10.57 11.11 15.92
N GLU A 174 -11.10 10.43 16.95
CA GLU A 174 -12.37 10.82 17.60
C GLU A 174 -12.33 12.22 18.24
N THR A 175 -11.16 12.66 18.69
CA THR A 175 -11.00 13.97 19.36
C THR A 175 -10.32 15.02 18.48
N GLY A 176 -9.84 14.64 17.30
CA GLY A 176 -9.04 15.50 16.42
C GLY A 176 -7.71 15.97 17.01
N LYS A 177 -7.21 15.36 18.10
CA LYS A 177 -6.04 15.81 18.86
C LYS A 177 -4.97 14.72 18.97
N TYR A 178 -3.74 15.11 19.30
CA TYR A 178 -2.73 14.16 19.73
C TYR A 178 -2.86 13.91 21.23
N THR A 179 -2.99 12.66 21.63
CA THR A 179 -3.09 12.27 23.04
C THR A 179 -1.92 11.39 23.46
N GLY A 180 -1.63 11.39 24.76
CA GLY A 180 -0.57 10.58 25.35
C GLY A 180 -0.70 9.10 25.00
N TYR A 181 0.37 8.51 24.46
CA TYR A 181 0.41 7.08 24.18
C TYR A 181 1.18 6.39 25.29
N THR A 182 0.44 5.72 26.18
CA THR A 182 0.97 5.18 27.44
C THR A 182 1.40 3.71 27.32
N SER A 183 2.20 3.26 28.28
CA SER A 183 2.70 1.88 28.42
C SER A 183 3.42 1.36 27.16
N ARG A 184 4.11 2.25 26.43
CA ARG A 184 4.92 1.91 25.26
C ARG A 184 6.40 1.96 25.57
N THR A 185 7.10 0.98 25.02
CA THR A 185 8.56 0.90 25.01
C THR A 185 9.13 1.92 24.03
N VAL A 186 9.99 2.80 24.51
CA VAL A 186 10.70 3.84 23.75
C VAL A 186 12.19 3.74 24.03
N GLN A 187 13.01 3.75 22.98
CA GLN A 187 14.46 3.67 23.10
C GLN A 187 15.06 5.07 23.22
N LEU A 188 15.90 5.28 24.24
CA LEU A 188 16.81 6.43 24.28
C LEU A 188 18.07 6.07 23.52
N GLN A 189 18.45 6.92 22.58
CA GLN A 189 19.68 6.82 21.82
C GLN A 189 20.60 8.01 22.12
N PHE A 190 21.90 7.81 21.99
CA PHE A 190 22.93 8.83 22.15
C PHE A 190 23.90 8.79 20.98
N ARG A 191 24.44 9.95 20.60
CA ARG A 191 25.60 10.06 19.72
C ARG A 191 26.56 11.13 20.22
N THR A 192 27.85 10.96 19.96
CA THR A 192 28.84 12.04 20.11
C THR A 192 28.79 13.00 18.91
N PRO A 193 29.44 14.18 18.98
CA PRO A 193 29.70 15.02 17.81
C PRO A 193 30.36 14.21 16.69
N GLY A 194 29.86 14.35 15.46
CA GLY A 194 30.31 13.58 14.29
C GLY A 194 30.01 12.08 14.31
N GLY A 195 29.41 11.54 15.38
CA GLY A 195 29.10 10.12 15.53
C GLY A 195 27.69 9.72 15.08
N SER A 196 27.43 8.42 15.15
CA SER A 196 26.12 7.80 14.89
C SER A 196 25.35 7.52 16.18
N TYR A 197 24.02 7.54 16.10
CA TYR A 197 23.15 7.21 17.24
C TYR A 197 23.21 5.71 17.57
N ALA A 198 23.40 5.39 18.85
CA ALA A 198 23.30 4.06 19.41
C ALA A 198 22.34 4.03 20.59
N GLY A 199 21.64 2.92 20.80
CA GLY A 199 20.74 2.73 21.95
C GLY A 199 21.52 2.72 23.26
N VAL A 200 21.06 3.49 24.25
CA VAL A 200 21.68 3.55 25.59
C VAL A 200 20.74 3.14 26.71
N LYS A 201 19.43 3.35 26.54
CA LYS A 201 18.40 2.93 27.50
C LYS A 201 17.08 2.64 26.80
N THR A 202 16.18 1.98 27.54
CA THR A 202 14.77 1.82 27.18
C THR A 202 13.92 2.40 28.30
N VAL A 203 12.86 3.11 27.93
CA VAL A 203 11.92 3.77 28.85
C VAL A 203 10.50 3.37 28.47
N THR A 204 9.63 3.21 29.47
CA THR A 204 8.20 3.01 29.26
C THR A 204 7.49 4.35 29.41
N SER A 205 6.68 4.75 28.42
CA SER A 205 5.88 5.97 28.48
C SER A 205 4.83 5.88 29.61
N GLY A 206 4.83 6.87 30.51
CA GLY A 206 3.91 6.96 31.64
C GLY A 206 2.62 7.71 31.32
N SER A 207 2.03 8.34 32.35
CA SER A 207 0.82 9.15 32.23
C SER A 207 1.00 10.27 31.19
N GLY A 208 -0.03 10.53 30.38
CA GLY A 208 0.04 11.52 29.30
C GLY A 208 1.08 11.21 28.22
N GLY A 209 1.67 10.02 28.20
CA GLY A 209 2.76 9.66 27.28
C GLY A 209 4.13 10.17 27.73
N ALA A 210 4.26 10.66 28.97
CA ALA A 210 5.50 11.22 29.48
C ALA A 210 6.64 10.20 29.47
N LEU A 211 7.82 10.64 29.08
CA LEU A 211 9.07 9.89 29.13
C LEU A 211 10.02 10.60 30.09
N LYS A 212 10.66 9.84 30.98
CA LYS A 212 11.68 10.35 31.89
C LYS A 212 12.70 9.27 32.19
N THR A 213 13.98 9.61 32.07
CA THR A 213 15.07 8.77 32.56
C THR A 213 16.27 9.64 32.89
N THR A 214 17.30 9.03 33.47
CA THR A 214 18.56 9.70 33.79
C THR A 214 19.74 8.94 33.22
N VAL A 215 20.80 9.64 32.88
CA VAL A 215 22.10 9.06 32.48
C VAL A 215 23.23 9.85 33.12
N THR A 216 24.43 9.27 33.18
CA THR A 216 25.62 9.97 33.65
C THR A 216 26.29 10.71 32.49
N ALA A 217 26.59 11.99 32.70
CA ALA A 217 27.34 12.82 31.75
C ALA A 217 28.78 12.30 31.61
N ALA A 218 29.10 11.69 30.48
CA ALA A 218 30.45 11.16 30.23
C ALA A 218 31.26 12.01 29.24
N LYS A 219 30.57 12.56 28.24
CA LYS A 219 31.09 13.32 27.11
C LYS A 219 29.96 14.06 26.40
N ASP A 220 30.32 15.08 25.63
CA ASP A 220 29.39 15.84 24.80
C ASP A 220 28.64 14.92 23.83
N GLY A 221 27.40 15.29 23.55
CA GLY A 221 26.63 14.60 22.53
C GLY A 221 25.13 14.82 22.65
N CYS A 222 24.41 14.20 21.73
CA CYS A 222 22.97 14.40 21.58
C CYS A 222 22.18 13.15 21.93
N PHE A 223 21.11 13.35 22.69
CA PHE A 223 20.13 12.33 23.06
C PHE A 223 18.90 12.43 22.17
N ARG A 224 18.31 11.30 21.79
CA ARG A 224 16.99 11.27 21.14
C ARG A 224 16.20 10.05 21.57
N TYR A 225 14.89 10.17 21.64
CA TYR A 225 13.98 9.05 21.75
C TYR A 225 13.55 8.50 20.38
N VAL A 226 13.38 7.18 20.31
CA VAL A 226 12.85 6.44 19.17
C VAL A 226 11.73 5.51 19.65
N PHE A 227 10.54 5.70 19.09
CA PHE A 227 9.42 4.77 19.24
C PHE A 227 9.37 3.85 18.01
N PRO A 228 9.49 2.51 18.18
CA PRO A 228 9.56 1.57 17.06
C PRO A 228 8.24 1.42 16.27
N GLY A 229 7.14 1.98 16.76
CA GLY A 229 5.82 1.77 16.19
C GLY A 229 5.07 0.61 16.86
N SER A 230 3.84 0.39 16.42
CA SER A 230 2.99 -0.75 16.77
C SER A 230 2.17 -1.18 15.55
N SER A 231 1.31 -2.19 15.71
CA SER A 231 0.37 -2.61 14.66
C SER A 231 -0.63 -1.51 14.26
N THR A 232 -0.81 -0.47 15.08
CA THR A 232 -1.82 0.58 14.88
C THR A 232 -1.25 1.99 14.95
N THR A 233 0.05 2.15 15.16
CA THR A 233 0.68 3.46 15.35
C THR A 233 2.04 3.48 14.70
N ALA A 234 2.31 4.50 13.89
CA ALA A 234 3.54 4.62 13.13
C ALA A 234 4.77 4.77 14.05
N LYS A 235 5.93 4.32 13.55
CA LYS A 235 7.23 4.59 14.17
C LYS A 235 7.52 6.09 14.12
N VAL A 236 8.22 6.62 15.13
CA VAL A 236 8.67 8.02 15.13
C VAL A 236 10.00 8.15 15.87
N THR A 237 10.85 9.04 15.36
CA THR A 237 12.10 9.45 15.99
C THR A 237 11.99 10.92 16.33
N SER A 238 12.31 11.29 17.57
CA SER A 238 12.38 12.69 17.98
C SER A 238 13.61 13.39 17.40
N VAL A 239 13.52 14.72 17.36
CA VAL A 239 14.72 15.57 17.22
C VAL A 239 15.64 15.31 18.42
N GLY A 240 16.93 15.30 18.17
CA GLY A 240 17.93 15.11 19.22
C GLY A 240 18.24 16.40 19.97
N ASP A 241 18.60 16.27 21.23
CA ASP A 241 18.95 17.38 22.13
C ASP A 241 20.34 17.17 22.73
N CYS A 242 21.18 18.20 22.68
CA CYS A 242 22.63 18.06 22.80
C CYS A 242 23.19 18.71 24.07
N VAL A 243 23.81 17.90 24.91
CA VAL A 243 24.44 18.34 26.16
C VAL A 243 25.92 18.61 25.97
N ASP A 244 26.39 19.70 26.58
CA ASP A 244 27.81 20.02 26.74
C ASP A 244 28.31 19.56 28.12
N VAL A 245 29.38 18.77 28.14
CA VAL A 245 29.97 18.18 29.34
C VAL A 245 31.27 18.89 29.71
N THR A 246 31.27 19.52 30.89
CA THR A 246 32.43 20.28 31.44
C THR A 246 33.23 19.48 32.44
#